data_AF-A0A453B264-F1
#
_entry.id   AF-A0A453B264-F1
#
_cell.length_a   1.000
_cell.length_b   1.000
_cell.length_c   1.000
_cell.angle_alpha   90.00
_cell.angle_beta   90.00
_cell.angle_gamma   90.00
#
_symmetry.space_group_name_H-M   'P 1'
#
loop_
_entity.id
_entity.type
_entity.pdbx_description
1 polymer ?
#
loop_
_entity_poly.entity_id
_entity_poly.type
_entity_poly.pdbx_seq_one_letter_code
_entity_poly.pdbx_strand_id
1 'polypeptide(L)'
;AAALTGGAAQPRRAGFLPLKRRTISAVHAADPARSGGASVPAAAAAKTSSPTVAPEAAAVTRPASWSVDSWRKKKALQLPEYPNKEELDAVLKTIETFPPIVFAGEARHLEDRLAEAAMGRAFVLQGGDCAESFKEFNANNIRDTFRVLLQMGAVLMFGGQVPVVKVGRMAGQFAKPRSDNFEEKDGVKLPSYRGDNVNGDAFDLKSRTPDPDRMIRAYAQSVATLNLLRAFATGGYAAMQRVIQWNLDFMDHNEQGDRYRELAHRVDEALGFMTAAGLGMDHPIMTTTDFWTSHECLLLPYEQALTREDSTSGLFYDCSAHMVWVGERTRQLDGAHVEFLRGIANPLGIKVGTEFILRFGQRKSKFFFSVFWMMKFKIT
;
A
#
# COMPACT_ATOMS: atom_id res chain seq x y z
N ALA A 1 -60.41 -32.13 -31.72
CA ALA A 1 -61.08 -31.14 -30.84
C ALA A 1 -60.03 -30.08 -30.51
N ALA A 2 -59.86 -29.02 -31.28
CA ALA A 2 -60.76 -27.89 -31.58
C ALA A 2 -60.13 -26.64 -30.91
N ALA A 3 -59.66 -25.73 -31.77
CA ALA A 3 -59.16 -24.41 -31.42
C ALA A 3 -60.31 -23.40 -31.27
N LEU A 4 -59.93 -22.23 -30.74
CA LEU A 4 -60.47 -20.87 -30.97
C LEU A 4 -61.17 -20.14 -29.81
N THR A 5 -60.60 -18.94 -29.54
CA THR A 5 -61.23 -17.65 -29.17
C THR A 5 -61.86 -17.55 -27.77
N GLY A 6 -61.82 -16.45 -27.02
CA GLY A 6 -61.32 -15.08 -27.18
C GLY A 6 -61.95 -14.25 -26.04
N GLY A 7 -61.40 -13.07 -25.72
CA GLY A 7 -62.16 -12.04 -24.98
C GLY A 7 -61.59 -11.57 -23.62
N ALA A 8 -61.06 -10.35 -23.68
CA ALA A 8 -60.77 -9.34 -22.66
C ALA A 8 -61.29 -9.52 -21.21
N ALA A 9 -60.40 -9.23 -20.25
CA ALA A 9 -60.75 -8.60 -18.98
C ALA A 9 -59.61 -7.66 -18.52
N GLN A 10 -59.92 -6.37 -18.38
CA GLN A 10 -59.06 -5.34 -17.78
C GLN A 10 -58.80 -5.64 -16.29
N PRO A 11 -57.57 -5.47 -15.76
CA PRO A 11 -57.37 -5.31 -14.34
C PRO A 11 -57.41 -3.83 -13.94
N ARG A 12 -58.08 -3.61 -12.81
CA ARG A 12 -58.42 -2.34 -12.17
C ARG A 12 -57.19 -1.47 -11.86
N ARG A 13 -57.31 -0.17 -12.12
CA ARG A 13 -56.40 0.88 -11.61
C ARG A 13 -56.39 0.86 -10.08
N ALA A 14 -55.26 0.53 -9.48
CA ALA A 14 -54.93 0.89 -8.11
C ALA A 14 -54.32 2.31 -8.13
N GLY A 15 -54.85 3.20 -7.30
CA GLY A 15 -54.44 4.61 -7.23
C GLY A 15 -53.01 4.77 -6.74
N PHE A 16 -52.20 5.50 -7.51
CA PHE A 16 -50.91 6.03 -7.08
C PHE A 16 -51.13 7.25 -6.18
N LEU A 17 -50.75 7.15 -4.91
CA LEU A 17 -50.50 8.30 -4.04
C LEU A 17 -49.17 8.94 -4.46
N PRO A 18 -49.09 10.27 -4.63
CA PRO A 18 -47.83 10.92 -4.99
C PRO A 18 -46.92 10.99 -3.75
N LEU A 19 -45.77 10.31 -3.81
CA LEU A 19 -44.67 10.53 -2.88
C LEU A 19 -44.14 11.96 -3.09
N LYS A 20 -44.35 12.81 -2.08
CA LYS A 20 -43.81 14.18 -2.02
C LYS A 20 -42.30 14.15 -2.24
N ARG A 21 -41.83 14.75 -3.34
CA ARG A 21 -40.42 15.12 -3.55
C ARG A 21 -40.01 16.05 -2.41
N ARG A 22 -39.09 15.59 -1.54
CA ARG A 22 -38.33 16.49 -0.67
C ARG A 22 -37.20 17.10 -1.51
N THR A 23 -37.37 18.35 -1.90
CA THR A 23 -36.29 19.23 -2.34
C THR A 23 -35.33 19.44 -1.17
N ILE A 24 -34.10 18.95 -1.28
CA ILE A 24 -33.01 19.35 -0.38
C ILE A 24 -32.54 20.71 -0.87
N SER A 25 -32.91 21.76 -0.12
CA SER A 25 -32.38 23.10 -0.30
C SER A 25 -31.01 23.16 0.36
N ALA A 26 -29.98 23.58 -0.38
CA ALA A 26 -28.69 23.94 0.19
C ALA A 26 -28.88 25.13 1.15
N VAL A 27 -28.35 25.02 2.37
CA VAL A 27 -28.44 26.08 3.38
C VAL A 27 -27.02 26.54 3.73
N HIS A 28 -26.78 27.83 3.45
CA HIS A 28 -25.71 28.73 3.91
C HIS A 28 -24.25 28.44 3.52
N ALA A 29 -23.86 29.05 2.40
CA ALA A 29 -22.53 29.65 2.25
C ALA A 29 -22.44 30.92 3.12
N ALA A 30 -21.30 31.11 3.78
CA ALA A 30 -21.02 32.29 4.61
C ALA A 30 -20.85 33.55 3.75
N ASP A 31 -21.40 34.68 4.22
CA ASP A 31 -21.32 35.99 3.59
C ASP A 31 -19.87 36.51 3.44
N PRO A 32 -19.53 37.16 2.32
CA PRO A 32 -18.22 37.78 2.14
C PRO A 32 -18.12 39.09 2.93
N ALA A 33 -17.07 39.19 3.75
CA ALA A 33 -16.71 40.42 4.44
C ALA A 33 -16.39 41.55 3.45
N ARG A 34 -17.03 42.69 3.64
CA ARG A 34 -16.69 43.97 3.01
C ARG A 34 -15.23 44.33 3.31
N SER A 35 -14.43 44.57 2.28
CA SER A 35 -13.24 45.40 2.37
C SER A 35 -13.26 46.43 1.25
N GLY A 36 -13.03 47.69 1.65
CA GLY A 36 -13.09 48.87 0.79
C GLY A 36 -12.01 48.88 -0.28
N GLY A 37 -12.31 49.55 -1.38
CA GLY A 37 -11.50 49.56 -2.58
C GLY A 37 -10.13 50.21 -2.42
N ALA A 38 -9.19 49.65 -3.16
CA ALA A 38 -8.09 50.38 -3.78
C ALA A 38 -7.82 49.74 -5.15
N SER A 39 -7.85 50.57 -6.19
CA SER A 39 -7.59 50.24 -7.58
C SER A 39 -6.14 49.79 -7.82
N VAL A 40 -5.93 48.70 -8.55
CA VAL A 40 -4.62 48.27 -9.05
C VAL A 40 -4.62 48.42 -10.58
N PRO A 41 -3.70 49.18 -11.20
CA PRO A 41 -3.53 49.18 -12.64
C PRO A 41 -2.62 48.03 -13.10
N ALA A 42 -2.81 47.63 -14.35
CA ALA A 42 -2.13 46.52 -14.99
C ALA A 42 -0.65 46.80 -15.38
N ALA A 43 0.13 45.72 -15.34
CA ALA A 43 1.33 45.38 -16.11
C ALA A 43 2.57 46.31 -16.10
N ALA A 44 3.69 45.79 -15.58
CA ALA A 44 5.04 46.09 -16.09
C ALA A 44 6.03 44.95 -15.76
N ALA A 45 7.00 44.79 -16.65
CA ALA A 45 7.83 43.62 -16.88
C ALA A 45 8.98 43.37 -15.88
N ALA A 46 9.44 42.11 -15.93
CA ALA A 46 10.72 41.53 -15.52
C ALA A 46 11.81 42.44 -14.92
N LYS A 47 12.26 42.06 -13.70
CA LYS A 47 13.69 42.14 -13.31
C LYS A 47 14.07 40.92 -12.47
N THR A 48 15.18 40.33 -12.88
CA THR A 48 15.94 39.24 -12.25
C THR A 48 16.38 39.61 -10.84
N SER A 49 16.19 38.69 -9.88
CA SER A 49 16.85 38.74 -8.57
C SER A 49 17.38 37.35 -8.20
N SER A 50 18.58 37.37 -7.64
CA SER A 50 19.52 36.28 -7.36
C SER A 50 18.98 35.20 -6.40
N PRO A 51 19.58 33.99 -6.36
CA PRO A 51 18.98 32.88 -5.65
C PRO A 51 19.10 33.08 -4.14
N THR A 52 17.96 33.16 -3.47
CA THR A 52 17.84 33.05 -2.02
C THR A 52 18.20 31.62 -1.62
N VAL A 53 19.23 31.48 -0.78
CA VAL A 53 19.68 30.21 -0.20
C VAL A 53 18.48 29.53 0.50
N ALA A 54 18.14 28.32 0.05
CA ALA A 54 17.13 27.48 0.69
C ALA A 54 17.54 27.18 2.14
N PRO A 55 16.59 27.08 3.08
CA PRO A 55 16.92 26.76 4.46
C PRO A 55 17.53 25.36 4.53
N GLU A 56 18.68 25.27 5.20
CA GLU A 56 19.41 24.04 5.50
C GLU A 56 18.47 23.02 6.17
N ALA A 57 18.31 21.86 5.54
CA ALA A 57 17.47 20.79 6.05
C ALA A 57 17.93 20.40 7.46
N ALA A 58 17.01 20.41 8.43
CA ALA A 58 17.30 20.02 9.80
C ALA A 58 17.97 18.63 9.84
N ALA A 59 19.20 18.57 10.36
CA ALA A 59 19.95 17.33 10.48
C ALA A 59 19.15 16.28 11.24
N VAL A 60 18.76 15.20 10.56
CA VAL A 60 18.05 14.07 11.18
C VAL A 60 19.05 13.33 12.07
N THR A 61 18.98 13.55 13.37
CA THR A 61 19.91 12.97 14.34
C THR A 61 19.62 11.48 14.57
N ARG A 62 20.64 10.64 14.37
CA ARG A 62 20.69 9.21 14.73
C ARG A 62 20.32 8.99 16.21
N PRO A 63 19.50 7.98 16.56
CA PRO A 63 19.28 7.61 17.96
C PRO A 63 20.60 7.09 18.57
N ALA A 64 21.10 7.73 19.63
CA ALA A 64 22.43 7.48 20.20
C ALA A 64 22.68 6.05 20.71
N SER A 65 21.64 5.21 20.84
CA SER A 65 21.70 3.85 21.38
C SER A 65 21.26 2.75 20.39
N TRP A 66 20.90 3.09 19.15
CA TRP A 66 20.40 2.12 18.18
C TRP A 66 21.50 1.57 17.27
N SER A 67 21.41 0.28 17.00
CA SER A 67 22.19 -0.45 15.99
C SER A 67 21.26 -1.44 15.29
N VAL A 68 21.60 -1.87 14.08
CA VAL A 68 20.75 -2.79 13.29
C VAL A 68 20.45 -4.10 14.04
N ASP A 69 21.31 -4.51 14.96
CA ASP A 69 21.17 -5.71 15.79
C ASP A 69 20.60 -5.46 17.20
N SER A 70 20.25 -4.22 17.57
CA SER A 70 19.80 -3.87 18.92
C SER A 70 18.51 -4.61 19.33
N TRP A 71 17.68 -4.97 18.36
CA TRP A 71 16.46 -5.77 18.56
C TRP A 71 16.73 -7.14 19.18
N ARG A 72 17.92 -7.71 19.01
CA ARG A 72 18.31 -9.02 19.57
C ARG A 72 18.36 -9.01 21.10
N LYS A 73 18.48 -7.82 21.71
CA LYS A 73 18.44 -7.62 23.17
C LYS A 73 17.01 -7.51 23.71
N LYS A 74 16.00 -7.53 22.84
CA LYS A 74 14.58 -7.42 23.19
C LYS A 74 13.88 -8.76 22.95
N LYS A 75 12.70 -8.91 23.56
CA LYS A 75 11.87 -10.11 23.34
C LYS A 75 11.29 -10.07 21.92
N ALA A 76 11.67 -11.02 21.09
CA ALA A 76 11.07 -11.24 19.78
C ALA A 76 9.96 -12.29 19.85
N LEU A 77 8.82 -12.00 19.23
CA LEU A 77 7.72 -12.95 19.08
C LEU A 77 7.65 -13.45 17.64
N GLN A 78 6.99 -14.58 17.41
CA GLN A 78 6.67 -15.12 16.07
C GLN A 78 7.87 -15.53 15.19
N LEU A 79 9.11 -15.36 15.65
CA LEU A 79 10.28 -15.86 14.95
C LEU A 79 10.31 -17.40 14.96
N PRO A 80 10.70 -18.03 13.84
CA PRO A 80 10.89 -19.48 13.78
C PRO A 80 12.14 -19.92 14.56
N GLU A 81 12.13 -21.19 14.97
CA GLU A 81 13.30 -21.87 15.52
C GLU A 81 13.93 -22.71 14.40
N TYR A 82 15.08 -22.25 13.90
CA TYR A 82 15.84 -22.99 12.89
C TYR A 82 16.65 -24.12 13.55
N PRO A 83 16.67 -25.34 12.99
CA PRO A 83 17.39 -26.47 13.59
C PRO A 83 18.91 -26.28 13.67
N ASN A 84 19.48 -25.54 12.71
CA ASN A 84 20.91 -25.32 12.56
C ASN A 84 21.19 -23.82 12.53
N LYS A 85 21.92 -23.33 13.54
CA LYS A 85 22.20 -21.89 13.68
C LYS A 85 23.34 -21.46 12.76
N GLU A 86 24.34 -22.31 12.57
CA GLU A 86 25.48 -22.06 11.70
C GLU A 86 25.04 -21.90 10.23
N GLU A 87 24.07 -22.71 9.81
CA GLU A 87 23.45 -22.63 8.48
C GLU A 87 22.63 -21.34 8.31
N LEU A 88 21.83 -20.98 9.31
CA LEU A 88 21.13 -19.70 9.35
C LEU A 88 22.10 -18.52 9.22
N ASP A 89 23.17 -18.51 10.03
CA ASP A 89 24.15 -17.42 10.02
C ASP A 89 24.91 -17.36 8.68
N ALA A 90 25.17 -18.50 8.02
CA ALA A 90 25.77 -18.55 6.69
C ALA A 90 24.87 -17.96 5.60
N VAL A 91 23.57 -18.28 5.63
CA VAL A 91 22.57 -17.71 4.71
C VAL A 91 22.44 -16.20 4.92
N LEU A 92 22.35 -15.74 6.17
CA LEU A 92 22.23 -14.31 6.47
C LEU A 92 23.44 -13.51 5.99
N LYS A 93 24.66 -14.02 6.21
CA LYS A 93 25.89 -13.42 5.67
C LYS A 93 25.89 -13.35 4.15
N THR A 94 25.31 -14.35 3.49
CA THR A 94 25.17 -14.35 2.02
C THR A 94 24.25 -13.21 1.59
N ILE A 95 23.08 -13.05 2.21
CA ILE A 95 22.11 -11.99 1.91
C ILE A 95 22.68 -10.59 2.18
N GLU A 96 23.50 -10.43 3.22
CA GLU A 96 24.18 -9.16 3.51
C GLU A 96 25.06 -8.67 2.34
N THR A 97 25.61 -9.58 1.54
CA THR A 97 26.42 -9.23 0.35
C THR A 97 25.59 -8.89 -0.89
N PHE A 98 24.29 -9.19 -0.90
CA PHE A 98 23.45 -8.96 -2.06
C PHE A 98 23.11 -7.47 -2.25
N PRO A 99 22.81 -7.03 -3.47
CA PRO A 99 22.26 -5.69 -3.71
C PRO A 99 20.98 -5.44 -2.88
N PRO A 100 20.69 -4.17 -2.53
CA PRO A 100 19.40 -3.83 -1.92
C PRO A 100 18.25 -4.08 -2.92
N ILE A 101 17.05 -4.40 -2.42
CA ILE A 101 15.85 -4.55 -3.25
C ILE A 101 15.31 -3.16 -3.66
N VAL A 102 15.35 -2.19 -2.73
CA VAL A 102 14.94 -0.80 -2.97
C VAL A 102 16.03 0.19 -2.59
N PHE A 103 16.04 1.37 -3.22
CA PHE A 103 16.94 2.45 -2.85
C PHE A 103 16.33 3.36 -1.76
N ALA A 104 17.17 3.86 -0.85
CA ALA A 104 16.74 4.76 0.24
C ALA A 104 16.02 6.03 -0.25
N GLY A 105 16.45 6.58 -1.40
CA GLY A 105 15.80 7.73 -2.03
C GLY A 105 14.35 7.46 -2.43
N GLU A 106 14.00 6.22 -2.80
CA GLU A 106 12.64 5.84 -3.17
C GLU A 106 11.74 5.73 -1.93
N ALA A 107 12.28 5.27 -0.80
CA ALA A 107 11.58 5.25 0.49
C ALA A 107 11.31 6.69 1.00
N ARG A 108 12.26 7.61 0.83
CA ARG A 108 12.03 9.04 1.09
C ARG A 108 10.97 9.63 0.19
N HIS A 109 11.00 9.29 -1.11
CA HIS A 109 9.98 9.75 -2.04
C HIS A 109 8.58 9.25 -1.65
N LEU A 110 8.47 7.99 -1.20
CA LEU A 110 7.23 7.49 -0.62
C LEU A 110 6.83 8.29 0.62
N GLU A 111 7.78 8.59 1.52
CA GLU A 111 7.52 9.39 2.72
C GLU A 111 6.86 10.73 2.39
N ASP A 112 7.37 11.45 1.40
CA ASP A 112 6.79 12.72 0.94
C ASP A 112 5.34 12.53 0.48
N ARG A 113 5.06 11.46 -0.29
CA ARG A 113 3.71 11.15 -0.78
C ARG A 113 2.76 10.76 0.34
N LEU A 114 3.25 10.08 1.37
CA LEU A 114 2.48 9.75 2.55
C LEU A 114 2.23 10.97 3.45
N ALA A 115 3.15 11.93 3.49
CA ALA A 115 2.93 13.21 4.16
C ALA A 115 1.79 14.00 3.49
N GLU A 116 1.71 13.99 2.16
CA GLU A 116 0.56 14.55 1.43
C GLU A 116 -0.77 13.88 1.84
N ALA A 117 -0.78 12.55 1.96
CA ALA A 117 -1.96 11.81 2.39
C ALA A 117 -2.36 12.11 3.85
N ALA A 118 -1.39 12.23 4.75
CA ALA A 118 -1.61 12.61 6.14
C ALA A 118 -2.23 14.01 6.28
N MET A 119 -1.94 14.90 5.33
CA MET A 119 -2.52 16.24 5.23
C MET A 119 -3.86 16.28 4.48
N GLY A 120 -4.42 15.14 4.08
CA GLY A 120 -5.68 15.05 3.32
C GLY A 120 -5.56 15.48 1.86
N ARG A 121 -4.35 15.62 1.33
CA ARG A 121 -4.06 16.02 -0.06
C ARG A 121 -3.81 14.84 -0.99
N ALA A 122 -3.81 13.62 -0.46
CA ALA A 122 -3.74 12.37 -1.22
C ALA A 122 -4.48 11.26 -0.46
N PHE A 123 -4.71 10.13 -1.14
CA PHE A 123 -5.27 8.92 -0.54
C PHE A 123 -4.30 7.75 -0.69
N VAL A 124 -4.20 6.85 0.29
CA VAL A 124 -3.32 5.68 0.20
C VAL A 124 -4.12 4.44 -0.17
N LEU A 125 -3.71 3.78 -1.25
CA LEU A 125 -4.17 2.46 -1.64
C LEU A 125 -3.05 1.45 -1.38
N GLN A 126 -3.21 0.62 -0.35
CA GLN A 126 -2.33 -0.51 -0.09
C GLN A 126 -3.06 -1.83 -0.31
N GLY A 127 -2.51 -2.73 -1.13
CA GLY A 127 -3.15 -4.00 -1.45
C GLY A 127 -2.25 -4.98 -2.17
N GLY A 128 -2.65 -6.25 -2.23
CA GLY A 128 -1.87 -7.36 -2.78
C GLY A 128 -2.12 -8.63 -1.96
N ASP A 129 -1.21 -9.60 -2.08
CA ASP A 129 -1.41 -10.91 -1.48
C ASP A 129 -1.39 -10.87 0.06
N CYS A 130 -2.12 -11.81 0.65
CA CYS A 130 -2.04 -12.03 2.10
C CYS A 130 -0.65 -12.55 2.47
N ALA A 131 -0.19 -13.56 1.73
CA ALA A 131 1.17 -14.06 1.73
C ALA A 131 1.52 -14.50 0.30
N GLU A 132 2.61 -13.97 -0.27
CA GLU A 132 3.14 -14.42 -1.55
C GLU A 132 3.63 -15.88 -1.43
N SER A 133 3.48 -16.66 -2.51
CA SER A 133 3.97 -18.03 -2.57
C SER A 133 5.03 -18.22 -3.65
N PHE A 134 6.00 -19.08 -3.38
CA PHE A 134 6.99 -19.55 -4.32
C PHE A 134 6.41 -20.44 -5.42
N LYS A 135 5.23 -21.03 -5.21
CA LYS A 135 4.55 -21.86 -6.22
C LYS A 135 3.79 -21.02 -7.24
N GLU A 136 3.29 -19.87 -6.80
CA GLU A 136 2.47 -18.96 -7.62
C GLU A 136 3.31 -17.85 -8.27
N PHE A 137 4.62 -18.07 -8.38
CA PHE A 137 5.57 -17.13 -8.96
C PHE A 137 5.53 -17.18 -10.49
N ASN A 138 4.69 -16.33 -11.08
CA ASN A 138 4.66 -16.12 -12.53
C ASN A 138 4.28 -14.68 -12.90
N ALA A 139 4.66 -14.27 -14.10
CA ALA A 139 4.45 -12.91 -14.59
C ALA A 139 2.97 -12.52 -14.71
N ASN A 140 2.07 -13.48 -14.99
CA ASN A 140 0.64 -13.18 -15.11
C ASN A 140 0.05 -12.80 -13.75
N ASN A 141 0.34 -13.54 -12.69
CA ASN A 141 -0.13 -13.21 -11.34
C ASN A 141 0.35 -11.82 -10.89
N ILE A 142 1.64 -11.52 -11.10
CA ILE A 142 2.21 -10.21 -10.77
C ILE A 142 1.51 -9.10 -11.56
N ARG A 143 1.34 -9.30 -12.87
CA ARG A 143 0.67 -8.36 -13.77
C ARG A 143 -0.78 -8.12 -13.35
N ASP A 144 -1.52 -9.18 -13.05
CA ASP A 144 -2.95 -9.11 -12.78
C ASP A 144 -3.23 -8.47 -11.42
N THR A 145 -2.43 -8.77 -10.39
CA THR A 145 -2.47 -8.04 -9.10
C THR A 145 -2.12 -6.56 -9.27
N PHE A 146 -1.07 -6.26 -10.04
CA PHE A 146 -0.71 -4.87 -10.36
C PHE A 146 -1.84 -4.14 -11.10
N ARG A 147 -2.45 -4.78 -12.11
CA ARG A 147 -3.60 -4.26 -12.85
C ARG A 147 -4.74 -3.90 -11.91
N VAL A 148 -5.13 -4.80 -10.99
CA VAL A 148 -6.21 -4.53 -10.03
C VAL A 148 -5.91 -3.29 -9.18
N LEU A 149 -4.67 -3.12 -8.71
CA LEU A 149 -4.27 -1.93 -7.95
C LEU A 149 -4.36 -0.65 -8.78
N LEU A 150 -4.01 -0.69 -10.07
CA LEU A 150 -4.18 0.45 -10.97
C LEU A 150 -5.66 0.79 -11.20
N GLN A 151 -6.50 -0.22 -11.40
CA GLN A 151 -7.95 -0.07 -11.60
C GLN A 151 -8.61 0.59 -10.39
N MET A 152 -8.34 0.06 -9.18
CA MET A 152 -8.81 0.65 -7.93
C MET A 152 -8.28 2.08 -7.74
N GLY A 153 -7.00 2.30 -8.07
CA GLY A 153 -6.37 3.62 -7.98
C GLY A 153 -7.07 4.67 -8.85
N ALA A 154 -7.38 4.34 -10.11
CA ALA A 154 -8.09 5.25 -11.01
C ALA A 154 -9.48 5.63 -10.50
N VAL A 155 -10.23 4.65 -10.00
CA VAL A 155 -11.57 4.86 -9.43
C VAL A 155 -11.51 5.75 -8.19
N LEU A 156 -10.57 5.50 -7.29
CA LEU A 156 -10.37 6.29 -6.08
C LEU A 156 -9.90 7.72 -6.40
N MET A 157 -9.00 7.89 -7.37
CA MET A 157 -8.55 9.22 -7.81
C MET A 157 -9.72 10.04 -8.36
N PHE A 158 -10.56 9.43 -9.20
CA PHE A 158 -11.72 10.12 -9.76
C PHE A 158 -12.75 10.46 -8.68
N GLY A 159 -13.11 9.50 -7.82
CA GLY A 159 -14.13 9.69 -6.80
C GLY A 159 -13.70 10.64 -5.67
N GLY A 160 -12.42 10.59 -5.29
CA GLY A 160 -11.86 11.42 -4.23
C GLY A 160 -11.31 12.76 -4.71
N GLN A 161 -11.12 12.95 -6.02
CA GLN A 161 -10.49 14.12 -6.63
C GLN A 161 -9.13 14.50 -6.00
N VAL A 162 -8.40 13.49 -5.53
CA VAL A 162 -7.06 13.61 -4.95
C VAL A 162 -6.14 12.52 -5.52
N PRO A 163 -4.81 12.76 -5.60
CA PRO A 163 -3.85 11.73 -5.97
C PRO A 163 -3.96 10.49 -5.09
N VAL A 164 -3.73 9.30 -5.68
CA VAL A 164 -3.67 8.04 -4.95
C VAL A 164 -2.23 7.50 -4.92
N VAL A 165 -1.69 7.32 -3.71
CA VAL A 165 -0.41 6.68 -3.43
C VAL A 165 -0.61 5.16 -3.43
N LYS A 166 0.05 4.44 -4.33
CA LYS A 166 -0.19 3.01 -4.58
C LYS A 166 0.94 2.17 -4.00
N VAL A 167 0.63 1.36 -3.00
CA VAL A 167 1.62 0.53 -2.28
C VAL A 167 1.22 -0.94 -2.37
N GLY A 168 1.99 -1.75 -3.09
CA GLY A 168 1.77 -3.18 -3.23
C GLY A 168 2.20 -3.96 -1.99
N ARG A 169 1.39 -4.93 -1.56
CA ARG A 169 1.83 -6.06 -0.71
C ARG A 169 2.44 -7.12 -1.61
N MET A 170 3.62 -6.81 -2.16
CA MET A 170 4.27 -7.55 -3.23
C MET A 170 5.79 -7.44 -3.09
N ALA A 171 6.53 -8.40 -3.63
CA ALA A 171 7.99 -8.45 -3.60
C ALA A 171 8.58 -8.50 -2.18
N GLY A 172 7.97 -9.27 -1.27
CA GLY A 172 8.52 -9.46 0.07
C GLY A 172 7.55 -10.06 1.10
N GLN A 173 6.26 -10.20 0.78
CA GLN A 173 5.21 -10.60 1.72
C GLN A 173 5.16 -12.13 1.91
N PHE A 174 6.31 -12.75 2.21
CA PHE A 174 6.47 -14.21 2.29
C PHE A 174 6.36 -14.80 3.70
N ALA A 175 6.36 -13.97 4.75
CA ALA A 175 6.27 -14.42 6.13
C ALA A 175 4.90 -14.10 6.73
N LYS A 176 4.40 -14.97 7.61
CA LYS A 176 3.11 -14.78 8.29
C LYS A 176 3.15 -15.16 9.77
N PRO A 177 2.56 -14.33 10.65
CA PRO A 177 2.43 -14.68 12.05
C PRO A 177 1.33 -15.74 12.22
N ARG A 178 1.43 -16.57 13.26
CA ARG A 178 0.47 -17.63 13.57
C ARG A 178 -0.03 -17.50 15.00
N SER A 179 -1.32 -17.82 15.20
CA SER A 179 -1.92 -17.84 16.54
C SER A 179 -1.38 -19.01 17.37
N ASP A 180 -1.07 -20.14 16.73
CA ASP A 180 -0.49 -21.32 17.37
C ASP A 180 0.82 -21.72 16.64
N ASN A 181 1.79 -22.18 17.42
CA ASN A 181 3.07 -22.69 16.93
C ASN A 181 2.91 -24.03 16.22
N PHE A 182 1.86 -24.79 16.51
CA PHE A 182 1.60 -26.10 15.92
C PHE A 182 0.24 -26.17 15.21
N GLU A 183 0.18 -26.99 14.18
CA GLU A 183 -1.02 -27.39 13.46
C GLU A 183 -1.21 -28.90 13.64
N GLU A 184 -2.42 -29.31 14.02
CA GLU A 184 -2.76 -30.71 14.23
C GLU A 184 -3.80 -31.14 13.19
N LYS A 185 -3.53 -32.28 12.53
CA LYS A 185 -4.44 -32.93 11.59
C LYS A 185 -4.37 -34.44 11.80
N ASP A 186 -5.51 -35.09 11.91
CA ASP A 186 -5.63 -36.54 12.06
C ASP A 186 -4.74 -37.12 13.18
N GLY A 187 -4.60 -36.39 14.30
CA GLY A 187 -3.77 -36.78 15.45
C GLY A 187 -2.26 -36.56 15.29
N VAL A 188 -1.80 -36.03 14.15
CA VAL A 188 -0.40 -35.67 13.91
C VAL A 188 -0.22 -34.17 14.15
N LYS A 189 0.72 -33.80 15.02
CA LYS A 189 1.04 -32.42 15.39
C LYS A 189 2.36 -31.98 14.74
N LEU A 190 2.32 -30.97 13.88
CA LEU A 190 3.48 -30.41 13.17
C LEU A 190 3.62 -28.91 13.40
N PRO A 191 4.81 -28.31 13.21
CA PRO A 191 4.95 -26.86 13.20
C PRO A 191 3.99 -26.20 12.21
N SER A 192 3.40 -25.07 12.62
CA SER A 192 2.55 -24.25 11.77
C SER A 192 3.33 -23.74 10.56
N TYR A 193 2.71 -23.75 9.38
CA TYR A 193 3.23 -23.05 8.20
C TYR A 193 3.31 -21.54 8.49
N ARG A 194 4.51 -20.95 8.39
CA ARG A 194 4.83 -19.55 8.72
C ARG A 194 5.13 -18.70 7.47
N GLY A 195 4.76 -19.21 6.30
CA GLY A 195 4.98 -18.53 5.03
C GLY A 195 6.23 -19.06 4.36
N ASP A 196 6.31 -18.89 3.03
CA ASP A 196 7.31 -19.56 2.20
C ASP A 196 8.75 -19.13 2.52
N ASN A 197 8.92 -17.96 3.14
CA ASN A 197 10.22 -17.49 3.66
C ASN A 197 10.77 -18.34 4.83
N VAL A 198 9.91 -19.12 5.49
CA VAL A 198 10.25 -19.89 6.69
C VAL A 198 10.19 -21.39 6.43
N ASN A 199 9.04 -21.90 5.99
CA ASN A 199 8.81 -23.32 5.77
C ASN A 199 7.76 -23.53 4.66
N GLY A 200 7.52 -24.78 4.28
CA GLY A 200 6.53 -25.17 3.26
C GLY A 200 5.11 -25.30 3.80
N ASP A 201 4.13 -25.19 2.91
CA ASP A 201 2.70 -25.32 3.20
C ASP A 201 2.23 -26.78 3.39
N ALA A 202 2.87 -27.72 2.69
CA ALA A 202 2.59 -29.14 2.77
C ALA A 202 2.66 -29.67 4.21
N PHE A 203 1.73 -30.56 4.57
CA PHE A 203 1.58 -31.07 5.93
C PHE A 203 2.44 -32.33 6.14
N ASP A 204 3.76 -32.13 6.13
CA ASP A 204 4.75 -33.16 6.43
C ASP A 204 5.93 -32.55 7.19
N LEU A 205 6.65 -33.37 7.97
CA LEU A 205 7.72 -32.89 8.85
C LEU A 205 8.82 -32.16 8.09
N LYS A 206 9.20 -32.66 6.91
CA LYS A 206 10.25 -32.06 6.08
C LYS A 206 9.84 -30.67 5.62
N SER A 207 8.63 -30.53 5.07
CA SER A 207 8.10 -29.24 4.63
C SER A 207 7.90 -28.27 5.77
N ARG A 208 7.49 -28.73 6.96
CA ARG A 208 7.21 -27.85 8.11
C ARG A 208 8.45 -27.43 8.91
N THR A 209 9.58 -28.11 8.73
CA THR A 209 10.85 -27.72 9.36
C THR A 209 11.34 -26.39 8.76
N PRO A 210 11.63 -25.37 9.59
CA PRO A 210 12.19 -24.11 9.10
C PRO A 210 13.51 -24.31 8.37
N ASP A 211 13.61 -23.71 7.19
CA ASP A 211 14.73 -23.86 6.26
C ASP A 211 15.27 -22.47 5.90
N PRO A 212 16.51 -22.12 6.27
CA PRO A 212 17.06 -20.79 6.07
C PRO A 212 17.29 -20.45 4.60
N ASP A 213 17.56 -21.42 3.71
CA ASP A 213 17.78 -21.17 2.28
C ASP A 213 16.57 -20.54 1.58
N ARG A 214 15.38 -20.70 2.18
CA ARG A 214 14.15 -20.03 1.73
C ARG A 214 14.28 -18.52 1.73
N MET A 215 15.12 -17.93 2.58
CA MET A 215 15.39 -16.49 2.57
C MET A 215 16.12 -16.03 1.31
N ILE A 216 17.07 -16.82 0.79
CA ILE A 216 17.74 -16.52 -0.49
C ILE A 216 16.73 -16.59 -1.63
N ARG A 217 15.85 -17.61 -1.60
CA ARG A 217 14.79 -17.75 -2.59
C ARG A 217 13.78 -16.60 -2.52
N ALA A 218 13.36 -16.18 -1.32
CA ALA A 218 12.48 -15.04 -1.13
C ALA A 218 13.11 -13.75 -1.66
N TYR A 219 14.40 -13.51 -1.40
CA TYR A 219 15.13 -12.38 -1.96
C TYR A 219 15.11 -12.41 -3.50
N ALA A 220 15.48 -13.54 -4.11
CA ALA A 220 15.53 -13.66 -5.57
C ALA A 220 14.15 -13.43 -6.22
N GLN A 221 13.10 -13.99 -5.63
CA GLN A 221 11.73 -13.78 -6.09
C GLN A 221 11.29 -12.31 -5.92
N SER A 222 11.65 -11.67 -4.80
CA SER A 222 11.33 -10.27 -4.53
C SER A 222 11.97 -9.34 -5.56
N VAL A 223 13.26 -9.53 -5.86
CA VAL A 223 13.97 -8.75 -6.88
C VAL A 223 13.35 -8.93 -8.26
N ALA A 224 13.04 -10.17 -8.65
CA ALA A 224 12.41 -10.46 -9.95
C ALA A 224 11.00 -9.85 -10.06
N THR A 225 10.19 -9.96 -9.01
CA THR A 225 8.86 -9.34 -8.94
C THR A 225 8.96 -7.82 -9.05
N LEU A 226 9.83 -7.18 -8.26
CA LEU A 226 9.97 -5.73 -8.28
C LEU A 226 10.52 -5.23 -9.62
N ASN A 227 11.47 -5.92 -10.24
CA ASN A 227 11.96 -5.59 -11.57
C ASN A 227 10.82 -5.56 -12.60
N LEU A 228 9.94 -6.57 -12.58
CA LEU A 228 8.78 -6.62 -13.46
C LEU A 228 7.76 -5.51 -13.15
N LEU A 229 7.51 -5.23 -11.87
CA LEU A 229 6.63 -4.12 -11.46
C LEU A 229 7.16 -2.77 -11.94
N ARG A 230 8.47 -2.53 -11.85
CA ARG A 230 9.12 -1.31 -12.38
C ARG A 230 8.93 -1.18 -13.89
N ALA A 231 9.08 -2.29 -14.62
CA ALA A 231 8.85 -2.33 -16.06
C ALA A 231 7.38 -2.02 -16.41
N PHE A 232 6.40 -2.53 -15.65
CA PHE A 232 4.99 -2.18 -15.87
C PHE A 232 4.65 -0.73 -15.51
N ALA A 233 5.21 -0.23 -14.41
CA ALA A 233 4.98 1.12 -13.91
C ALA A 233 5.49 2.23 -14.86
N THR A 234 6.57 1.97 -15.59
CA THR A 234 7.22 2.95 -16.46
C THR A 234 7.13 2.63 -17.96
N GLY A 235 6.97 1.35 -18.33
CA GLY A 235 6.96 0.87 -19.72
C GLY A 235 5.61 0.97 -20.44
N GLY A 236 4.73 1.88 -20.02
CA GLY A 236 3.43 2.13 -20.67
C GLY A 236 2.33 1.08 -20.39
N TYR A 237 2.57 0.09 -19.53
CA TYR A 237 1.49 -0.77 -19.03
C TYR A 237 0.56 0.03 -18.11
N ALA A 238 1.12 0.92 -17.29
CA ALA A 238 0.37 1.79 -16.39
C ALA A 238 -0.27 3.03 -17.03
N ALA A 239 -0.27 3.14 -18.37
CA ALA A 239 -0.87 4.28 -19.07
C ALA A 239 -2.36 4.40 -18.75
N MET A 240 -2.82 5.62 -18.44
CA MET A 240 -4.18 5.87 -17.93
C MET A 240 -5.29 5.36 -18.87
N GLN A 241 -5.11 5.50 -20.18
CA GLN A 241 -6.04 4.96 -21.18
C GLN A 241 -6.23 3.44 -21.06
N ARG A 242 -5.15 2.69 -20.81
CA ARG A 242 -5.22 1.23 -20.68
C ARG A 242 -5.98 0.82 -19.43
N VAL A 243 -5.78 1.56 -18.33
CA VAL A 243 -6.45 1.29 -17.06
C VAL A 243 -7.98 1.45 -17.18
N ILE A 244 -8.44 2.45 -17.93
CA ILE A 244 -9.88 2.66 -18.19
C ILE A 244 -10.44 1.54 -19.06
N GLN A 245 -9.73 1.14 -20.12
CA GLN A 245 -10.18 0.05 -20.98
C GLN A 245 -10.39 -1.25 -20.19
N TRP A 246 -9.47 -1.60 -19.28
CA TRP A 246 -9.62 -2.80 -18.45
C TRP A 246 -10.81 -2.74 -17.50
N ASN A 247 -11.16 -1.54 -17.01
CA ASN A 247 -12.34 -1.38 -16.17
C ASN A 247 -13.61 -1.69 -16.95
N LEU A 248 -13.71 -1.24 -18.21
CA LEU A 248 -14.87 -1.51 -19.06
C LEU A 248 -15.03 -3.02 -19.32
N ASP A 249 -13.94 -3.71 -19.69
CA ASP A 249 -13.96 -5.16 -20.01
C ASP A 249 -14.43 -6.03 -18.82
N PHE A 250 -14.08 -5.65 -17.58
CA PHE A 250 -14.50 -6.38 -16.37
C PHE A 250 -16.02 -6.39 -16.16
N MET A 251 -16.74 -5.44 -16.74
CA MET A 251 -18.11 -5.11 -16.31
C MET A 251 -19.20 -5.49 -17.30
N ASP A 252 -18.84 -5.96 -18.50
CA ASP A 252 -19.80 -6.50 -19.46
C ASP A 252 -20.60 -7.70 -18.90
N HIS A 253 -20.20 -8.22 -17.73
CA HIS A 253 -20.76 -9.42 -17.11
C HIS A 253 -21.36 -9.20 -15.70
N ASN A 254 -21.67 -7.96 -15.26
CA ASN A 254 -22.18 -7.68 -13.90
C ASN A 254 -23.38 -6.72 -13.86
N GLU A 255 -24.38 -7.00 -13.00
CA GLU A 255 -25.57 -6.17 -12.74
C GLU A 255 -25.24 -4.74 -12.23
N GLN A 256 -24.10 -4.54 -11.57
CA GLN A 256 -23.64 -3.20 -11.16
C GLN A 256 -22.84 -2.45 -12.24
N GLY A 257 -22.76 -3.00 -13.45
CA GLY A 257 -21.98 -2.46 -14.56
C GLY A 257 -22.38 -1.03 -14.97
N ASP A 258 -23.65 -0.66 -14.85
CA ASP A 258 -24.13 0.65 -15.34
C ASP A 258 -23.50 1.84 -14.60
N ARG A 259 -23.40 1.78 -13.27
CA ARG A 259 -22.83 2.88 -12.46
C ARG A 259 -21.34 3.08 -12.71
N TYR A 260 -20.61 1.98 -12.88
CA TYR A 260 -19.19 2.07 -13.19
C TYR A 260 -18.98 2.46 -14.67
N ARG A 261 -19.91 2.15 -15.59
CA ARG A 261 -19.80 2.56 -16.99
C ARG A 261 -19.91 4.07 -17.08
N GLU A 262 -20.85 4.64 -16.33
CA GLU A 262 -20.97 6.09 -16.16
C GLU A 262 -19.67 6.70 -15.60
N LEU A 263 -19.07 6.08 -14.58
CA LEU A 263 -17.77 6.50 -14.06
C LEU A 263 -16.67 6.46 -15.13
N ALA A 264 -16.53 5.34 -15.84
CA ALA A 264 -15.52 5.16 -16.88
C ALA A 264 -15.68 6.18 -18.02
N HIS A 265 -16.92 6.45 -18.45
CA HIS A 265 -17.22 7.51 -19.41
C HIS A 265 -16.79 8.88 -18.93
N ARG A 266 -17.06 9.23 -17.66
CA ARG A 266 -16.64 10.53 -17.11
C ARG A 266 -15.12 10.66 -16.98
N VAL A 267 -14.42 9.55 -16.72
CA VAL A 267 -12.94 9.54 -16.72
C VAL A 267 -12.43 9.75 -18.15
N ASP A 268 -13.02 9.08 -19.14
CA ASP A 268 -12.66 9.23 -20.55
C ASP A 268 -12.86 10.68 -21.06
N GLU A 269 -14.00 11.30 -20.74
CA GLU A 269 -14.25 12.72 -21.04
C GLU A 269 -13.20 13.64 -20.40
N ALA A 270 -12.80 13.36 -19.15
CA ALA A 270 -11.77 14.14 -18.46
C ALA A 270 -10.40 13.98 -19.14
N LEU A 271 -10.03 12.79 -19.60
CA LEU A 271 -8.81 12.58 -20.38
C LEU A 271 -8.86 13.29 -21.73
N GLY A 272 -10.02 13.26 -22.41
CA GLY A 272 -10.25 14.01 -23.64
C GLY A 272 -10.05 15.52 -23.43
N PHE A 273 -10.57 16.06 -22.32
CA PHE A 273 -10.34 17.45 -21.93
C PHE A 273 -8.86 17.74 -21.64
N MET A 274 -8.17 16.89 -20.88
CA MET A 274 -6.73 17.06 -20.61
C MET A 274 -5.90 17.08 -21.89
N THR A 275 -6.23 16.19 -22.84
CA THR A 275 -5.60 16.13 -24.16
C THR A 275 -5.84 17.44 -24.93
N ALA A 276 -7.08 17.93 -24.97
CA ALA A 276 -7.42 19.19 -25.62
C ALA A 276 -6.76 20.42 -24.95
N ALA A 277 -6.49 20.34 -23.64
CA ALA A 277 -5.79 21.38 -22.87
C ALA A 277 -4.25 21.33 -23.02
N GLY A 278 -3.71 20.43 -23.85
CA GLY A 278 -2.27 20.33 -24.13
C GLY A 278 -1.51 19.30 -23.30
N LEU A 279 -2.21 18.51 -22.46
CA LEU A 279 -1.64 17.33 -21.81
C LEU A 279 -1.91 16.10 -22.67
N GLY A 280 -1.08 15.93 -23.70
CA GLY A 280 -1.14 14.81 -24.63
C GLY A 280 -0.96 13.44 -23.95
N MET A 281 -1.39 12.40 -24.64
CA MET A 281 -1.33 11.02 -24.12
C MET A 281 0.08 10.45 -23.98
N ASP A 282 1.05 11.08 -24.63
CA ASP A 282 2.48 10.80 -24.56
C ASP A 282 3.17 11.49 -23.37
N HIS A 283 2.49 12.43 -22.69
CA HIS A 283 3.03 13.11 -21.53
C HIS A 283 3.35 12.11 -20.40
N PRO A 284 4.51 12.19 -19.72
CA PRO A 284 4.93 11.19 -18.72
C PRO A 284 3.90 10.91 -17.61
N ILE A 285 3.15 11.95 -17.19
CA ILE A 285 2.07 11.83 -16.20
C ILE A 285 0.93 10.90 -16.68
N MET A 286 0.73 10.77 -18.00
CA MET A 286 -0.30 9.93 -18.61
C MET A 286 0.18 8.50 -18.86
N THR A 287 1.50 8.27 -18.98
CA THR A 287 2.09 6.99 -19.40
C THR A 287 2.77 6.21 -18.29
N THR A 288 3.12 6.87 -17.18
CA THR A 288 3.84 6.28 -16.04
C THR A 288 3.06 6.42 -14.74
N THR A 289 3.41 5.59 -13.76
CA THR A 289 2.86 5.73 -12.41
C THR A 289 3.87 5.33 -11.37
N ASP A 290 3.89 6.03 -10.23
CA ASP A 290 4.67 5.60 -9.09
C ASP A 290 3.99 4.40 -8.42
N PHE A 291 4.79 3.38 -8.10
CA PHE A 291 4.35 2.19 -7.39
C PHE A 291 5.41 1.74 -6.40
N TRP A 292 5.01 1.56 -5.15
CA TRP A 292 5.89 1.13 -4.07
C TRP A 292 5.54 -0.26 -3.59
N THR A 293 6.46 -0.91 -2.87
CA THR A 293 6.29 -2.25 -2.30
C THR A 293 6.32 -2.19 -0.78
N SER A 294 5.65 -3.17 -0.17
CA SER A 294 5.56 -3.29 1.28
C SER A 294 5.33 -4.72 1.74
N HIS A 295 5.81 -5.03 2.94
CA HIS A 295 5.51 -6.26 3.65
C HIS A 295 5.51 -6.06 5.17
N GLU A 296 5.01 -7.06 5.88
CA GLU A 296 5.14 -7.14 7.33
C GLU A 296 6.60 -7.38 7.69
N CYS A 297 7.23 -6.44 8.39
CA CYS A 297 8.54 -6.63 9.01
C CYS A 297 8.37 -7.65 10.13
N LEU A 298 8.54 -8.93 9.80
CA LEU A 298 8.26 -10.06 10.68
C LEU A 298 9.52 -10.88 10.98
N LEU A 299 10.25 -11.26 9.93
CA LEU A 299 11.42 -12.12 10.04
C LEU A 299 12.67 -11.26 10.25
N LEU A 300 12.86 -10.75 11.47
CA LEU A 300 13.90 -9.77 11.81
C LEU A 300 15.33 -10.13 11.34
N PRO A 301 15.79 -11.40 11.34
CA PRO A 301 17.09 -11.72 10.76
C PRO A 301 17.20 -11.34 9.26
N TYR A 302 16.13 -11.57 8.49
CA TYR A 302 16.05 -11.23 7.07
C TYR A 302 16.05 -9.71 6.86
N GLU A 303 15.24 -8.99 7.62
CA GLU A 303 15.15 -7.52 7.54
C GLU A 303 16.50 -6.87 7.94
N GLN A 304 17.15 -7.38 8.98
CA GLN A 304 18.49 -6.95 9.38
C GLN A 304 19.51 -7.14 8.25
N ALA A 305 19.51 -8.30 7.58
CA ALA A 305 20.47 -8.59 6.49
C ALA A 305 20.29 -7.68 5.27
N LEU A 306 19.07 -7.16 5.05
CA LEU A 306 18.75 -6.24 3.97
C LEU A 306 18.76 -4.76 4.39
N THR A 307 19.07 -4.45 5.65
CA THR A 307 19.17 -3.07 6.12
C THR A 307 20.51 -2.46 5.74
N ARG A 308 20.49 -1.25 5.17
CA ARG A 308 21.68 -0.54 4.68
C ARG A 308 21.72 0.89 5.20
N GLU A 309 22.92 1.40 5.42
CA GLU A 309 23.15 2.82 5.66
C GLU A 309 23.09 3.57 4.33
N ASP A 310 22.24 4.60 4.26
CA ASP A 310 22.15 5.46 3.10
C ASP A 310 23.33 6.42 3.05
N SER A 311 24.16 6.28 2.01
CA SER A 311 25.35 7.11 1.80
C SER A 311 25.10 8.63 1.77
N THR A 312 23.86 9.07 1.46
CA THR A 312 23.54 10.50 1.38
C THR A 312 23.09 11.11 2.71
N SER A 313 22.48 10.34 3.61
CA SER A 313 21.90 10.84 4.86
C SER A 313 22.51 10.25 6.13
N GLY A 314 23.25 9.15 6.04
CA GLY A 314 23.75 8.40 7.20
C GLY A 314 22.66 7.70 8.02
N LEU A 315 21.42 7.64 7.50
CA LEU A 315 20.30 6.93 8.12
C LEU A 315 20.25 5.50 7.62
N PHE A 316 19.74 4.59 8.46
CA PHE A 316 19.52 3.21 8.06
C PHE A 316 18.15 3.05 7.41
N TYR A 317 18.10 2.31 6.32
CA TYR A 317 16.87 1.91 5.66
C TYR A 317 16.84 0.39 5.57
N ASP A 318 15.70 -0.20 5.91
CA ASP A 318 15.40 -1.56 5.53
C ASP A 318 15.17 -1.58 4.01
N CYS A 319 16.17 -2.01 3.25
CA CYS A 319 16.13 -2.02 1.80
C CYS A 319 15.45 -3.26 1.23
N SER A 320 14.71 -4.02 2.05
CA SER A 320 13.85 -5.11 1.59
C SER A 320 12.56 -4.60 0.91
N ALA A 321 12.03 -3.45 1.34
CA ALA A 321 10.86 -2.81 0.75
C ALA A 321 10.81 -1.30 1.01
N HIS A 322 9.97 -0.58 0.26
CA HIS A 322 9.83 0.86 0.40
C HIS A 322 9.18 1.24 1.73
N MET A 323 8.14 0.50 2.12
CA MET A 323 7.43 0.66 3.38
C MET A 323 7.33 -0.70 4.07
N VAL A 324 7.49 -0.75 5.38
CA VAL A 324 7.24 -1.97 6.16
C VAL A 324 6.23 -1.69 7.27
N TRP A 325 5.53 -2.71 7.75
CA TRP A 325 4.65 -2.56 8.91
C TRP A 325 4.91 -3.59 9.99
N VAL A 326 4.55 -3.25 11.23
CA VAL A 326 4.47 -4.20 12.35
C VAL A 326 3.06 -4.73 12.51
N GLY A 327 2.95 -6.05 12.63
CA GLY A 327 1.68 -6.74 12.81
C GLY A 327 1.12 -6.63 14.23
N GLU A 328 -0.16 -6.97 14.36
CA GLU A 328 -0.88 -6.94 15.66
C GLU A 328 -0.20 -7.83 16.72
N ARG A 329 0.42 -8.93 16.31
CA ARG A 329 1.05 -9.91 17.21
C ARG A 329 2.50 -9.57 17.57
N THR A 330 3.09 -8.55 16.95
CA THR A 330 4.52 -8.19 17.08
C THR A 330 4.74 -6.73 17.46
N ARG A 331 3.68 -5.95 17.68
CA ARG A 331 3.75 -4.52 18.03
C ARG A 331 3.91 -4.21 19.52
N GLN A 332 4.54 -5.10 20.29
CA GLN A 332 4.81 -4.83 21.72
C GLN A 332 5.78 -3.65 21.84
N LEU A 333 5.45 -2.64 22.65
CA LEU A 333 6.21 -1.38 22.74
C LEU A 333 7.68 -1.59 23.15
N ASP A 334 7.93 -2.60 23.98
CA ASP A 334 9.26 -3.02 24.44
C ASP A 334 9.82 -4.24 23.67
N GLY A 335 9.12 -4.65 22.61
CA GLY A 335 9.45 -5.82 21.79
C GLY A 335 10.51 -5.56 20.72
N ALA A 336 11.05 -6.65 20.18
CA ALA A 336 12.11 -6.62 19.19
C ALA A 336 11.72 -5.92 17.88
N HIS A 337 10.52 -6.16 17.36
CA HIS A 337 10.07 -5.56 16.10
C HIS A 337 9.95 -4.04 16.20
N VAL A 338 9.41 -3.53 17.31
CA VAL A 338 9.33 -2.09 17.55
C VAL A 338 10.73 -1.48 17.71
N GLU A 339 11.65 -2.16 18.41
CA GLU A 339 13.04 -1.70 18.52
C GLU A 339 13.77 -1.67 17.17
N PHE A 340 13.56 -2.65 16.30
CA PHE A 340 14.12 -2.65 14.95
C PHE A 340 13.59 -1.47 14.14
N LEU A 341 12.26 -1.34 14.07
CA LEU A 341 11.59 -0.30 13.30
C LEU A 341 11.89 1.12 13.81
N ARG A 342 12.21 1.28 15.10
CA ARG A 342 12.56 2.57 15.71
C ARG A 342 13.76 3.25 15.04
N GLY A 343 14.71 2.48 14.51
CA GLY A 343 15.95 3.03 13.96
C GLY A 343 16.07 3.03 12.45
N ILE A 344 15.12 2.45 11.72
CA ILE A 344 15.06 2.58 10.27
C ILE A 344 14.27 3.84 9.86
N ALA A 345 14.61 4.39 8.70
CA ALA A 345 14.05 5.63 8.18
C ALA A 345 12.96 5.41 7.12
N ASN A 346 12.59 4.16 6.81
CA ASN A 346 11.46 3.86 5.95
C ASN A 346 10.15 4.45 6.51
N PRO A 347 9.17 4.77 5.66
CA PRO A 347 7.79 4.90 6.10
C PRO A 347 7.31 3.62 6.77
N LEU A 348 6.62 3.77 7.91
CA LEU A 348 6.21 2.67 8.76
C LEU A 348 4.69 2.57 8.87
N GLY A 349 4.18 1.34 8.91
CA GLY A 349 2.81 1.03 9.31
C GLY A 349 2.74 0.33 10.68
N ILE A 350 1.66 0.56 11.41
CA ILE A 350 1.35 -0.21 12.63
C ILE A 350 -0.07 -0.73 12.50
N LYS A 351 -0.26 -2.04 12.62
CA LYS A 351 -1.60 -2.62 12.66
C LYS A 351 -2.26 -2.31 14.00
N VAL A 352 -3.47 -1.75 13.97
CA VAL A 352 -4.21 -1.36 15.17
C VAL A 352 -5.47 -2.21 15.28
N GLY A 353 -5.48 -3.15 16.23
CA GLY A 353 -6.63 -3.96 16.60
C GLY A 353 -7.62 -3.25 17.55
N THR A 354 -8.74 -3.90 17.83
CA THR A 354 -9.85 -3.37 18.65
C THR A 354 -9.48 -3.07 20.10
N GLU A 355 -8.40 -3.65 20.61
CA GLU A 355 -7.94 -3.46 22.00
C GLU A 355 -6.97 -2.28 22.17
N PHE A 356 -6.68 -1.55 21.08
CA PHE A 356 -5.74 -0.45 21.12
C PHE A 356 -6.35 0.81 21.70
N ILE A 357 -5.73 1.35 22.76
CA ILE A 357 -6.11 2.63 23.36
C ILE A 357 -5.10 3.69 22.89
N LEU A 358 -5.49 4.49 21.90
CA LEU A 358 -4.80 5.74 21.59
C LEU A 358 -5.09 6.76 22.69
N ARG A 359 -4.10 7.06 23.54
CA ARG A 359 -4.16 8.23 24.43
C ARG A 359 -3.62 9.44 23.68
N PHE A 360 -4.44 10.04 22.81
CA PHE A 360 -4.25 11.44 22.46
C PHE A 360 -4.71 12.30 23.64
N GLY A 361 -3.99 13.39 23.92
CA GLY A 361 -4.34 14.35 24.97
C GLY A 361 -5.85 14.61 24.99
N GLN A 362 -6.47 14.25 26.12
CA GLN A 362 -7.85 14.59 26.50
C GLN A 362 -8.93 14.51 25.40
N ARG A 363 -9.20 13.32 24.85
CA ARG A 363 -10.57 12.86 24.50
C ARG A 363 -10.54 11.37 24.14
N LYS A 364 -11.38 10.57 24.79
CA LYS A 364 -11.56 9.14 24.49
C LYS A 364 -12.52 9.01 23.30
N SER A 365 -12.04 8.47 22.18
CA SER A 365 -12.89 8.03 21.07
C SER A 365 -12.63 6.55 20.83
N LYS A 366 -13.66 5.70 20.95
CA LYS A 366 -13.62 4.30 20.47
C LYS A 366 -13.95 4.30 18.99
N PHE A 367 -13.05 3.83 18.14
CA PHE A 367 -13.31 3.60 16.72
C PHE A 367 -13.51 2.10 16.48
N PHE A 368 -14.59 1.75 15.78
CA PHE A 368 -14.86 0.40 15.28
C PHE A 368 -14.58 0.40 13.78
N PHE A 369 -13.36 0.04 13.35
CA PHE A 369 -12.97 -0.45 12.02
C PHE A 369 -11.47 -0.83 12.10
N SER A 370 -11.04 -1.91 11.43
CA SER A 370 -9.60 -2.18 11.27
C SER A 370 -9.04 -1.19 10.26
N VAL A 371 -8.61 -0.02 10.76
CA VAL A 371 -8.00 1.04 9.96
C VAL A 371 -6.49 0.91 10.11
N PHE A 372 -5.77 0.78 9.00
CA PHE A 372 -4.32 0.99 8.99
C PHE A 372 -4.08 2.47 9.26
N TRP A 373 -3.38 2.79 10.35
CA TRP A 373 -2.95 4.15 10.63
C TRP A 373 -1.53 4.32 10.12
N MET A 374 -1.36 5.23 9.16
CA MET A 374 -0.07 5.64 8.63
C MET A 374 0.31 6.95 9.29
N MET A 375 1.13 6.85 10.33
CA MET A 375 1.78 7.99 10.95
C MET A 375 3.22 7.62 11.22
N LYS A 376 4.14 8.55 10.95
CA LYS A 376 5.49 8.47 11.47
C LYS A 376 5.43 8.66 12.98
N PHE A 377 5.34 7.57 13.72
CA PHE A 377 5.74 7.59 15.12
C PHE A 377 7.26 7.58 15.12
N LYS A 378 7.88 8.71 15.49
CA LYS A 378 9.24 8.63 16.02
C LYS A 378 9.06 7.95 17.38
N ILE A 379 9.28 6.64 17.43
CA ILE A 379 9.18 5.86 18.66
C ILE A 379 10.35 6.30 19.52
N THR A 380 10.12 7.32 20.35
CA THR A 380 11.13 7.88 21.26
C THR A 380 11.38 6.97 22.44
#